data_AF-A0A7L5AFF2-F1
#
_entry.id   AF-A0A7L5AFF2-F1
#
_cell.length_a   1.000
_cell.length_b   1.000
_cell.length_c   1.000
_cell.angle_alpha   90.00
_cell.angle_beta   90.00
_cell.angle_gamma   90.00
#
_symmetry.space_group_name_H-M   'P 1'
#
loop_
_entity.id
_entity.type
_entity.pdbx_description
1 polymer ?
#
loop_
_entity_poly.entity_id
_entity_poly.type
_entity_poly.pdbx_seq_one_letter_code
_entity_poly.pdbx_strand_id
1 'polypeptide(L)'
;MTAAASTVWYSSEWVTTGSRGYIVNAVPTALGRQQIAWNLHYIHVQHLKTILGSQAYRVNYNIEQQFVCHVVGAFLDTGVHNMESWQPSLPWQQISNPWDRCNRIK
;
A
#
# COMPACT_ATOMS: atom_id res chain seq x y z
N MET A 1 1.99 31.27 -3.57
CA MET A 1 1.78 29.89 -3.09
C MET A 1 2.98 29.09 -3.54
N THR A 2 3.95 28.88 -2.65
CA THR A 2 5.21 28.21 -2.98
C THR A 2 4.90 26.72 -3.11
N ALA A 3 5.09 26.16 -4.30
CA ALA A 3 4.89 24.75 -4.57
C ALA A 3 5.81 23.94 -3.64
N ALA A 4 5.23 23.25 -2.65
CA ALA A 4 5.91 22.13 -2.06
C ALA A 4 6.08 21.12 -3.19
N ALA A 5 7.32 20.76 -3.53
CA ALA A 5 7.56 19.49 -4.18
C ALA A 5 7.14 18.42 -3.17
N SER A 6 5.83 18.16 -3.08
CA SER A 6 5.29 17.05 -2.31
C SER A 6 5.92 15.81 -2.90
N THR A 7 6.78 15.15 -2.14
CA THR A 7 7.46 13.96 -2.59
C THR A 7 6.41 12.95 -3.08
N VAL A 8 6.40 12.67 -4.38
CA VAL A 8 5.39 11.80 -5.00
C VAL A 8 5.82 10.35 -4.81
N TRP A 9 5.22 9.67 -3.86
CA TRP A 9 5.59 8.30 -3.48
C TRP A 9 4.90 7.27 -4.37
N TYR A 10 3.78 7.65 -4.96
CA TYR A 10 2.96 6.82 -5.82
C TYR A 10 2.50 7.62 -7.03
N SER A 11 2.55 7.03 -8.21
CA SER A 11 2.17 7.70 -9.46
C SER A 11 0.68 7.57 -9.78
N SER A 12 0.01 6.58 -9.19
CA SER A 12 -1.41 6.31 -9.43
C SER A 12 -1.97 5.33 -8.40
N GLU A 13 -3.21 5.56 -8.02
CA GLU A 13 -3.96 4.76 -7.06
C GLU A 13 -5.41 4.62 -7.54
N TRP A 14 -5.95 3.41 -7.43
CA TRP A 14 -7.34 3.16 -7.82
C TRP A 14 -7.90 1.98 -7.03
N VAL A 15 -9.23 1.90 -7.01
CA VAL A 15 -9.95 0.77 -6.42
C VAL A 15 -10.54 -0.10 -7.51
N THR A 16 -10.22 -1.39 -7.48
CA THR A 16 -10.88 -2.41 -8.31
C THR A 16 -11.92 -3.13 -7.45
N THR A 17 -13.18 -3.15 -7.87
CA THR A 17 -14.26 -3.89 -7.18
C THR A 17 -14.55 -5.22 -7.88
N GLY A 18 -14.85 -6.27 -7.12
CA GLY A 18 -15.21 -7.59 -7.64
C GLY A 18 -16.11 -8.36 -6.69
N SER A 19 -16.45 -9.61 -7.04
CA SER A 19 -17.36 -10.45 -6.26
C SER A 19 -16.88 -10.79 -4.85
N ARG A 20 -15.56 -10.77 -4.61
CA ARG A 20 -14.94 -11.01 -3.30
C ARG A 20 -14.78 -9.76 -2.44
N GLY A 21 -15.05 -8.57 -2.98
CA GLY A 21 -14.83 -7.29 -2.30
C GLY A 21 -14.13 -6.27 -3.19
N TYR A 22 -13.09 -5.62 -2.68
CA TYR A 22 -12.34 -4.62 -3.42
C TYR A 22 -10.84 -4.75 -3.21
N ILE A 23 -10.07 -4.22 -4.16
CA ILE A 23 -8.62 -4.13 -4.12
C ILE A 23 -8.27 -2.66 -4.17
N VAL A 24 -7.52 -2.17 -3.19
CA VAL A 24 -6.83 -0.89 -3.29
C VAL A 24 -5.51 -1.13 -4.01
N ASN A 25 -5.26 -0.42 -5.09
CA ASN A 25 -4.06 -0.56 -5.90
C ASN A 25 -3.22 0.71 -5.75
N ALA A 26 -1.91 0.58 -5.59
CA ALA A 26 -0.98 1.70 -5.56
C ALA A 26 0.26 1.41 -6.39
N VAL A 27 0.65 2.34 -7.28
CA VAL A 27 1.83 2.20 -8.13
C VAL A 27 2.97 3.02 -7.54
N PRO A 28 3.95 2.40 -6.87
CA PRO A 28 5.04 3.14 -6.24
C PRO A 28 5.97 3.74 -7.30
N THR A 29 6.39 4.99 -7.09
CA THR A 29 7.47 5.61 -7.87
C THR A 29 8.82 5.00 -7.50
N ALA A 30 9.88 5.30 -8.26
CA ALA A 30 11.23 4.86 -7.91
C ALA A 30 11.64 5.30 -6.49
N LEU A 31 11.24 6.50 -6.08
CA LEU A 31 11.49 7.01 -4.74
C LEU A 31 10.63 6.32 -3.68
N GLY A 32 9.34 6.09 -3.96
CA GLY A 32 8.46 5.33 -3.07
C GLY A 32 8.98 3.91 -2.79
N ARG A 33 9.65 3.28 -3.77
CA ARG A 33 10.30 1.97 -3.60
C ARG A 33 11.59 2.01 -2.80
N GLN A 34 12.26 3.16 -2.70
CA GLN A 34 13.50 3.30 -1.92
C GLN A 34 13.21 3.61 -0.45
N GLN A 35 12.05 4.20 -0.15
CA GLN A 35 11.70 4.72 1.18
C GLN A 35 10.95 3.70 2.04
N ILE A 36 11.56 2.53 2.22
CA ILE A 36 10.95 1.32 2.79
C ILE A 36 10.99 1.22 4.33
N ALA A 37 10.71 2.31 5.04
CA ALA A 37 10.91 2.37 6.49
C ALA A 37 9.61 2.49 7.30
N TRP A 38 9.58 1.88 8.49
CA TRP A 38 8.42 1.93 9.41
C TRP A 38 7.98 3.35 9.75
N ASN A 39 8.92 4.26 9.99
CA ASN A 39 8.65 5.66 10.31
C ASN A 39 8.07 6.45 9.12
N LEU A 40 8.16 5.91 7.90
CA LEU A 40 7.62 6.51 6.68
C LEU A 40 6.24 5.94 6.34
N HIS A 41 5.82 4.83 6.94
CA HIS A 41 4.55 4.18 6.63
C HIS A 41 3.34 5.14 6.72
N TYR A 42 3.27 5.98 7.74
CA TYR A 42 2.16 6.93 7.90
C TYR A 42 2.06 7.92 6.72
N ILE A 43 3.21 8.36 6.18
CA ILE A 43 3.27 9.28 5.03
C ILE A 43 2.81 8.54 3.77
N HIS A 44 3.20 7.27 3.58
CA HIS A 44 2.69 6.44 2.49
C HIS A 44 1.17 6.33 2.56
N VAL A 45 0.61 6.07 3.74
CA VAL A 45 -0.86 5.97 3.95
C VAL A 45 -1.55 7.30 3.65
N GLN A 46 -0.96 8.43 4.07
CA GLN A 46 -1.50 9.75 3.77
C GLN A 46 -1.51 10.04 2.27
N HIS A 47 -0.42 9.71 1.55
CA HIS A 47 -0.34 9.89 0.10
C HIS A 47 -1.39 9.02 -0.63
N LEU A 48 -1.47 7.74 -0.26
CA LEU A 48 -2.47 6.79 -0.77
C LEU A 48 -3.90 7.34 -0.59
N LYS A 49 -4.26 7.77 0.63
CA LYS A 49 -5.58 8.34 0.93
C LYS A 49 -5.85 9.65 0.18
N THR A 50 -4.82 10.48 0.00
CA THR A 50 -4.94 11.75 -0.74
C THR A 50 -5.33 11.50 -2.19
N ILE A 51 -4.69 10.53 -2.85
CA ILE A 51 -4.98 10.22 -4.26
C ILE A 51 -6.31 9.48 -4.42
N LEU A 52 -6.67 8.59 -3.48
CA LEU A 52 -7.97 7.91 -3.48
C LEU A 52 -9.15 8.86 -3.24
N GLY A 53 -8.93 10.04 -2.63
CA GLY A 53 -9.94 11.05 -2.42
C GLY A 53 -11.18 10.52 -1.68
N SER A 54 -12.34 10.56 -2.33
CA SER A 54 -13.61 10.08 -1.75
C SER A 54 -13.62 8.58 -1.42
N GLN A 55 -12.67 7.80 -1.94
CA GLN A 55 -12.51 6.38 -1.66
C GLN A 55 -11.54 6.08 -0.51
N ALA A 56 -10.94 7.09 0.13
CA ALA A 56 -9.97 6.93 1.22
C ALA A 56 -10.48 6.08 2.39
N TYR A 57 -11.80 6.06 2.64
CA TYR A 57 -12.44 5.24 3.68
C TYR A 57 -12.24 3.73 3.48
N ARG A 58 -11.85 3.29 2.27
CA ARG A 58 -11.56 1.89 1.96
C ARG A 58 -10.22 1.43 2.51
N VAL A 59 -9.32 2.35 2.85
CA VAL A 59 -8.05 2.08 3.54
C VAL A 59 -8.34 1.87 5.03
N ASN A 60 -8.90 0.70 5.34
CA ASN A 60 -9.15 0.22 6.69
C ASN A 60 -7.91 -0.46 7.28
N TYR A 61 -8.02 -0.96 8.51
CA TYR A 61 -6.91 -1.64 9.20
C TYR A 61 -6.29 -2.79 8.38
N ASN A 62 -7.11 -3.63 7.73
CA ASN A 62 -6.59 -4.75 6.93
C ASN A 62 -5.78 -4.29 5.72
N ILE A 63 -6.27 -3.24 5.02
CA ILE A 63 -5.55 -2.63 3.89
C ILE A 63 -4.26 -1.99 4.37
N GLU A 64 -4.29 -1.26 5.48
CA GLU A 64 -3.10 -0.60 6.04
C GLU A 64 -2.03 -1.62 6.43
N GLN A 65 -2.40 -2.75 7.06
CA GLN A 65 -1.47 -3.82 7.41
C GLN A 65 -0.87 -4.52 6.18
N GLN A 66 -1.65 -4.68 5.10
CA GLN A 66 -1.11 -5.15 3.81
C GLN A 66 -0.17 -4.11 3.21
N PHE A 67 -0.48 -2.83 3.33
CA PHE A 67 0.34 -1.76 2.80
C PHE A 67 1.68 -1.62 3.54
N VAL A 68 1.72 -1.86 4.85
CA VAL A 68 2.98 -2.00 5.61
C VAL A 68 3.88 -3.05 4.97
N CYS A 69 3.33 -4.17 4.50
CA CYS A 69 4.13 -5.19 3.80
C CYS A 69 4.78 -4.63 2.54
N HIS A 70 4.03 -3.89 1.74
CA HIS A 70 4.49 -3.29 0.49
C HIS A 70 5.44 -2.11 0.70
N VAL A 71 5.36 -1.43 1.84
CA VAL A 71 6.27 -0.33 2.17
C VAL A 71 7.51 -0.87 2.85
N VAL A 72 7.38 -1.64 3.93
CA VAL A 72 8.50 -2.04 4.79
C VAL A 72 9.08 -3.41 4.40
N GLY A 73 8.23 -4.34 3.96
CA GLY A 73 8.62 -5.71 3.60
C GLY A 73 9.01 -5.90 2.13
N ALA A 74 8.91 -4.86 1.30
CA ALA A 74 9.11 -4.92 -0.15
C ALA A 74 10.57 -4.96 -0.60
N PHE A 75 11.38 -5.86 -0.01
CA PHE A 75 12.77 -6.05 -0.42
C PHE A 75 12.92 -6.48 -1.89
N LEU A 76 11.87 -7.03 -2.52
CA LEU A 76 11.86 -7.54 -3.90
C LEU A 76 10.62 -7.12 -4.71
N ASP A 77 9.80 -6.17 -4.23
CA ASP A 77 8.57 -5.81 -4.95
C ASP A 77 8.86 -4.90 -6.16
N THR A 78 8.38 -5.30 -7.33
CA THR A 78 8.60 -4.58 -8.60
C THR A 78 7.30 -4.12 -9.26
N GLY A 79 6.16 -4.38 -8.64
CA GLY A 79 4.84 -4.20 -9.27
C GLY A 79 3.94 -3.17 -8.62
N VAL A 80 2.65 -3.29 -8.94
CA VAL A 80 1.56 -2.59 -8.28
C VAL A 80 1.35 -3.23 -6.90
N HIS A 81 1.26 -2.41 -5.87
CA HIS A 81 0.84 -2.86 -4.55
C HIS A 81 -0.66 -3.05 -4.57
N ASN A 82 -1.10 -4.31 -4.55
CA ASN A 82 -2.51 -4.67 -4.46
C ASN A 82 -2.80 -4.99 -3.00
N MET A 83 -3.83 -4.38 -2.43
CA MET A 83 -4.28 -4.62 -1.06
C MET A 83 -5.74 -5.06 -1.11
N GLU A 84 -5.99 -6.30 -0.74
CA GLU A 84 -7.27 -6.99 -0.92
C GLU A 84 -8.15 -6.88 0.33
N SER A 85 -9.40 -6.45 0.17
CA SER A 85 -10.28 -6.18 1.31
C SER A 85 -10.67 -7.41 2.12
N TRP A 86 -10.62 -8.59 1.50
CA TRP A 86 -10.99 -9.87 2.13
C TRP A 86 -9.83 -10.54 2.88
N GLN A 87 -8.61 -10.01 2.75
CA GLN A 87 -7.46 -10.57 3.43
C GLN A 87 -7.40 -10.11 4.89
N PRO A 88 -7.27 -11.02 5.86
CA PRO A 88 -7.13 -10.63 7.25
C PRO A 88 -5.75 -9.98 7.50
N SER A 89 -5.70 -9.06 8.47
CA SER A 89 -4.43 -8.62 9.04
C SER A 89 -3.72 -9.80 9.70
N LEU A 90 -2.40 -9.94 9.49
CA LEU A 90 -1.57 -10.92 10.17
C LEU A 90 -0.52 -10.20 11.05
N PRO A 91 0.10 -10.90 12.02
CA PRO A 91 1.26 -10.39 12.75
C PRO A 91 2.45 -10.12 11.82
N TRP A 92 3.28 -9.12 12.17
CA TRP A 92 4.41 -8.67 11.34
C TRP A 92 5.31 -9.81 10.84
N GLN A 93 5.60 -10.81 11.67
CA GLN A 93 6.46 -11.95 11.33
C GLN A 93 5.91 -12.76 10.14
N GLN A 94 4.58 -12.85 10.02
CA GLN A 94 3.91 -13.49 8.88
C GLN A 94 3.80 -12.52 7.71
N ILE A 95 3.60 -11.23 8.00
CA ILE A 95 3.52 -10.16 6.99
C ILE A 95 4.82 -10.02 6.20
N SER A 96 5.95 -10.00 6.89
CA SER A 96 7.28 -9.76 6.32
C SER A 96 7.85 -10.99 5.60
N ASN A 97 7.08 -12.06 5.46
CA ASN A 97 7.52 -13.26 4.78
C ASN A 97 7.72 -12.97 3.28
N PRO A 98 8.96 -13.01 2.75
CA PRO A 98 9.23 -12.71 1.34
C PRO A 98 8.58 -13.71 0.38
N TRP A 99 8.23 -14.92 0.85
CA TRP A 99 7.58 -15.95 0.05
C TRP A 99 6.09 -15.69 -0.20
N ASP A 100 5.41 -15.01 0.71
CA ASP A 100 3.96 -14.75 0.63
C ASP A 100 3.62 -13.46 -0.13
N ARG A 101 4.64 -12.72 -0.61
CA ARG A 101 4.55 -11.55 -1.53
C ARG A 101 3.40 -10.57 -1.22
N CYS A 102 3.17 -10.29 0.07
CA CYS A 102 2.22 -9.33 0.61
C CYS A 102 0.72 -9.55 0.33
N ASN A 103 0.34 -10.24 -0.76
CA ASN A 103 -1.00 -10.73 -1.05
C ASN A 103 -1.10 -12.21 -0.70
N ARG A 104 -1.63 -12.45 0.49
CA ARG A 104 -1.63 -13.74 1.18
C ARG A 104 -2.88 -14.50 0.76
N ILE A 105 -2.85 -15.82 0.64
CA ILE A 105 -3.93 -16.64 0.05
C ILE A 105 -4.06 -16.45 -1.46
N LYS A 106 -3.44 -17.37 -2.22
CA LYS A 106 -3.76 -17.61 -3.64
C LYS A 106 -4.62 -18.84 -3.76
#